data_AF-A0A959S0E0-F1
#
_entry.id   AF-A0A959S0E0-F1
#
_cell.length_a   1.000
_cell.length_b   1.000
_cell.length_c   1.000
_cell.angle_alpha   90.00
_cell.angle_beta   90.00
_cell.angle_gamma   90.00
#
_symmetry.space_group_name_H-M   'P 1'
#
loop_
_entity.id
_entity.type
_entity.pdbx_description
1 polymer ?
#
loop_
_entity_poly.entity_id
_entity_poly.type
_entity_poly.pdbx_seq_one_letter_code
_entity_poly.pdbx_strand_id
1 'polypeptide(L)'
;MLLPILCFGQEQLSISSFDKTPDKWLLLKQSRQYISDNDSLNEHLVDLVKAFSVDSVLPSKSQRHRVAEAGWIISIFGYKWKALSMTKQKFVGTERDGIRVPSWPPHFTEYDVNFNLIPHTRKYIDFLWPGYVQKCEKNRFKRIKNLDEPPCIYPKTLENIDKYRLHCEITPPLDYVFMLNSKFYPCHRPNSSKEHHNIGTDHATFGMYGAFVADYNHTGGPELHPYEWIWWYDTHPDRLQEKMQTWFLGFMKEGSNRFRGWYPKKRPQVGQISVPFIFNLQNDTLNITLEHLVHDTFIPDAIVKLESVPSNASTLNFSTRHYAFQDNGLEKKVIVFQTSNPISGESMKTWFSDLNWDKENNLLTGYLNLGVSVANLYNAKLSFE
;
A
#
# COMPACT_ATOMS: atom_id res chain seq x y z
N MET A 1 -32.88 -5.66 38.87
CA MET A 1 -32.80 -4.38 38.14
C MET A 1 -31.32 -4.11 37.90
N LEU A 2 -30.79 -4.52 36.75
CA LEU A 2 -29.38 -4.34 36.39
C LEU A 2 -29.22 -2.91 35.87
N LEU A 3 -28.43 -2.09 36.57
CA LEU A 3 -28.03 -0.78 36.10
C LEU A 3 -27.25 -0.93 34.78
N PRO A 4 -27.55 -0.12 33.74
CA PRO A 4 -26.69 -0.07 32.57
C PRO A 4 -25.34 0.50 33.00
N ILE A 5 -24.27 -0.23 32.70
CA ILE A 5 -22.91 0.31 32.76
C ILE A 5 -22.89 1.44 31.74
N LEU A 6 -23.01 2.68 32.22
CA LEU A 6 -22.70 3.87 31.45
C LEU A 6 -21.18 3.84 31.20
N CYS A 7 -20.77 3.22 30.10
CA CYS A 7 -19.43 3.40 29.56
C CYS A 7 -19.31 4.86 29.10
N PHE A 8 -18.78 5.71 29.98
CA PHE A 8 -18.33 7.05 29.59
C PHE A 8 -17.23 6.91 28.52
N GLY A 9 -17.44 7.53 27.34
CA GLY A 9 -16.42 7.67 26.30
C GLY A 9 -16.54 6.80 25.04
N GLN A 10 -17.70 6.17 24.78
CA GLN A 10 -17.93 5.47 23.49
C GLN A 10 -18.22 6.46 22.36
N GLU A 11 -17.45 6.35 21.27
CA GLU A 11 -17.77 7.04 20.01
C GLU A 11 -18.89 6.30 19.29
N GLN A 12 -19.82 7.06 18.72
CA GLN A 12 -20.99 6.52 18.06
C GLN A 12 -20.76 6.46 16.55
N LEU A 13 -20.96 5.29 15.96
CA LEU A 13 -20.89 5.02 14.54
C LEU A 13 -22.29 5.00 13.93
N SER A 14 -22.42 5.58 12.75
CA SER A 14 -23.66 5.59 11.98
C SER A 14 -23.47 4.73 10.73
N ILE A 15 -24.44 3.85 10.45
CA ILE A 15 -24.47 3.06 9.22
C ILE A 15 -24.80 3.97 8.03
N SER A 16 -24.03 3.83 6.95
CA SER A 16 -24.17 4.65 5.74
C SER A 16 -24.99 3.98 4.63
N SER A 17 -25.09 2.65 4.64
CA SER A 17 -25.82 1.85 3.64
C SER A 17 -26.31 0.52 4.23
N PHE A 18 -27.33 -0.08 3.61
CA PHE A 18 -27.97 -1.32 4.05
C PHE A 18 -28.11 -2.31 2.88
N ASP A 19 -27.09 -2.36 2.06
CA ASP A 19 -27.05 -3.15 0.83
C ASP A 19 -26.42 -4.52 1.07
N LYS A 20 -26.67 -5.45 0.14
CA LYS A 20 -25.95 -6.72 0.10
C LYS A 20 -24.44 -6.47 0.00
N THR A 21 -23.67 -7.17 0.83
CA THR A 21 -22.20 -7.08 0.81
C THR A 21 -21.67 -7.49 -0.57
N PRO A 22 -20.86 -6.65 -1.25
CA PRO A 22 -20.35 -7.00 -2.56
C PRO A 22 -19.40 -8.22 -2.51
N ASP A 23 -19.44 -9.08 -3.53
CA ASP A 23 -18.73 -10.37 -3.53
C ASP A 23 -17.22 -10.25 -3.24
N LYS A 24 -16.55 -9.19 -3.71
CA LYS A 24 -15.13 -8.96 -3.44
C LYS A 24 -14.82 -8.79 -1.94
N TRP A 25 -15.74 -8.22 -1.17
CA TRP A 25 -15.57 -8.07 0.28
C TRP A 25 -15.68 -9.41 1.01
N LEU A 26 -16.41 -10.39 0.44
CA LEU A 26 -16.53 -11.72 1.01
C LEU A 26 -15.21 -12.50 0.97
N LEU A 27 -14.20 -12.03 0.22
CA LEU A 27 -12.84 -12.56 0.27
C LEU A 27 -12.21 -12.40 1.66
N LEU A 28 -12.59 -11.37 2.43
CA LEU A 28 -12.13 -11.18 3.81
C LEU A 28 -12.62 -12.32 4.73
N LYS A 29 -13.71 -13.02 4.38
CA LYS A 29 -14.21 -14.17 5.16
C LYS A 29 -13.51 -15.48 4.81
N GLN A 30 -12.74 -15.52 3.73
CA GLN A 30 -12.07 -16.74 3.30
C GLN A 30 -10.81 -16.99 4.14
N SER A 31 -10.37 -18.24 4.20
CA SER A 31 -9.12 -18.57 4.87
C SER A 31 -7.93 -17.94 4.14
N ARG A 32 -6.87 -17.61 4.88
CA ARG A 32 -5.62 -17.12 4.29
C ARG A 32 -5.04 -18.11 3.27
N GLN A 33 -5.18 -19.42 3.52
CA GLN A 33 -4.83 -20.47 2.55
C GLN A 33 -5.57 -20.32 1.22
N TYR A 34 -6.90 -20.16 1.26
CA TYR A 34 -7.70 -20.01 0.04
C TYR A 34 -7.30 -18.76 -0.76
N ILE A 35 -6.96 -17.68 -0.05
CA ILE A 35 -6.44 -16.45 -0.67
C ILE A 35 -5.03 -16.66 -1.23
N SER A 36 -4.13 -17.34 -0.51
CA SER A 36 -2.74 -17.56 -0.92
C SER A 36 -2.61 -18.45 -2.15
N ASP A 37 -3.54 -19.38 -2.35
CA ASP A 37 -3.50 -20.34 -3.46
C ASP A 37 -3.98 -19.74 -4.79
N ASN A 38 -4.43 -18.48 -4.79
CA ASN A 38 -4.97 -17.83 -5.98
C ASN A 38 -4.57 -16.35 -6.08
N ASP A 39 -3.59 -16.07 -6.93
CA ASP A 39 -3.08 -14.72 -7.18
C ASP A 39 -4.18 -13.72 -7.55
N SER A 40 -5.15 -14.11 -8.38
CA SER A 40 -6.24 -13.21 -8.80
C SER A 40 -7.17 -12.84 -7.65
N LEU A 41 -7.46 -13.79 -6.75
CA LEU A 41 -8.27 -13.53 -5.56
C LEU A 41 -7.51 -12.68 -4.55
N ASN A 42 -6.22 -12.96 -4.33
CA ASN A 42 -5.36 -12.16 -3.48
C ASN A 42 -5.25 -10.71 -4.00
N GLU A 43 -5.07 -10.52 -5.31
CA GLU A 43 -5.10 -9.20 -5.94
C GLU A 43 -6.44 -8.49 -5.76
N HIS A 44 -7.57 -9.19 -5.91
CA HIS A 44 -8.88 -8.59 -5.65
C HIS A 44 -9.06 -8.15 -4.20
N LEU A 45 -8.54 -8.92 -3.24
CA LEU A 45 -8.55 -8.57 -1.82
C LEU A 45 -7.66 -7.35 -1.54
N VAL A 46 -6.41 -7.36 -2.00
CA VAL A 46 -5.45 -6.26 -1.83
C VAL A 46 -5.91 -4.99 -2.58
N ASP A 47 -6.68 -5.14 -3.66
CA ASP A 47 -7.32 -4.03 -4.39
C ASP A 47 -8.46 -3.36 -3.62
N LEU A 48 -8.99 -3.94 -2.54
CA LEU A 48 -10.01 -3.26 -1.74
C LEU A 48 -9.45 -2.06 -0.96
N VAL A 49 -8.16 -2.08 -0.59
CA VAL A 49 -7.48 -1.00 0.14
C VAL A 49 -7.42 0.27 -0.70
N LYS A 50 -7.83 1.41 -0.17
CA LYS A 50 -7.67 2.71 -0.83
C LYS A 50 -6.44 3.40 -0.26
N ALA A 51 -5.60 3.99 -1.10
CA ALA A 51 -4.43 4.74 -0.65
C ALA A 51 -4.29 6.02 -1.46
N PHE A 52 -3.91 7.11 -0.80
CA PHE A 52 -3.52 8.35 -1.46
C PHE A 52 -2.51 9.15 -0.63
N SER A 53 -1.91 10.14 -1.27
CA SER A 53 -1.02 11.12 -0.66
C SER A 53 -1.41 12.51 -1.13
N VAL A 54 -1.31 13.51 -0.24
CA VAL A 54 -1.80 14.88 -0.51
C VAL A 54 -1.15 15.49 -1.76
N ASP A 55 0.11 15.16 -2.03
CA ASP A 55 0.85 15.61 -3.21
C ASP A 55 0.63 14.69 -4.42
N SER A 56 -0.60 14.25 -4.67
CA SER A 56 -0.92 13.22 -5.68
C SER A 56 -0.64 13.64 -7.11
N VAL A 57 -0.54 14.95 -7.39
CA VAL A 57 -0.26 15.49 -8.73
C VAL A 57 1.23 15.77 -8.87
N LEU A 58 1.84 15.20 -9.91
CA LEU A 58 3.24 15.46 -10.24
C LEU A 58 3.38 16.88 -10.84
N PRO A 59 4.38 17.67 -10.41
CA PRO A 59 4.59 19.03 -10.90
C PRO A 59 5.18 19.10 -12.32
N SER A 60 5.65 17.99 -12.88
CA SER A 60 6.30 17.94 -14.21
C SER A 60 6.05 16.60 -14.90
N LYS A 61 5.97 16.59 -16.22
CA LYS A 61 5.87 15.36 -17.02
C LYS A 61 7.18 14.56 -17.07
N SER A 62 8.27 15.12 -16.58
CA SER A 62 9.55 14.42 -16.58
C SER A 62 10.50 14.81 -15.47
N GLN A 63 11.29 13.82 -15.05
CA GLN A 63 12.38 13.96 -14.10
C GLN A 63 13.69 13.57 -14.77
N ARG A 64 14.76 14.34 -14.53
CA ARG A 64 16.11 13.98 -14.98
C ARG A 64 16.91 13.44 -13.82
N HIS A 65 17.69 12.40 -14.07
CA HIS A 65 18.68 11.91 -13.12
C HIS A 65 19.69 13.02 -12.82
N ARG A 66 19.96 13.30 -11.54
CA ARG A 66 21.00 14.25 -11.10
C ARG A 66 22.05 13.47 -10.30
N VAL A 67 23.18 13.12 -10.91
CA VAL A 67 24.37 12.63 -10.18
C VAL A 67 25.22 13.85 -9.86
N ALA A 68 25.47 14.11 -8.57
CA ALA A 68 26.14 15.34 -8.13
C ALA A 68 27.60 15.47 -8.60
N GLU A 69 28.30 14.37 -8.87
CA GLU A 69 29.74 14.39 -9.20
C GLU A 69 30.07 14.27 -10.70
N ALA A 70 29.09 13.95 -11.55
CA ALA A 70 29.28 13.85 -13.02
C ALA A 70 28.35 14.82 -13.79
N GLY A 71 27.98 15.92 -13.13
CA GLY A 71 26.74 16.69 -13.31
C GLY A 71 26.46 17.38 -14.67
N TRP A 72 27.40 17.43 -15.61
CA TRP A 72 27.14 18.04 -16.93
C TRP A 72 27.09 17.03 -18.08
N ILE A 73 27.93 15.99 -18.05
CA ILE A 73 27.94 14.94 -19.09
C ILE A 73 26.70 14.04 -18.97
N ILE A 74 26.39 13.55 -17.76
CA ILE A 74 25.23 12.68 -17.52
C ILE A 74 23.90 13.42 -17.74
N SER A 75 23.86 14.73 -17.49
CA SER A 75 22.67 15.56 -17.74
C SER A 75 22.43 15.87 -19.23
N ILE A 76 23.47 15.76 -20.07
CA ILE A 76 23.41 15.82 -21.54
C ILE A 76 23.04 14.45 -22.14
N PHE A 77 23.55 13.34 -21.59
CA PHE A 77 23.34 11.97 -22.13
C PHE A 77 22.02 11.28 -21.73
N GLY A 78 21.08 11.99 -21.11
CA GLY A 78 19.67 11.62 -21.21
C GLY A 78 19.19 10.44 -20.37
N TYR A 79 19.55 10.45 -19.08
CA TYR A 79 18.85 9.63 -18.08
C TYR A 79 17.60 10.38 -17.58
N LYS A 80 16.42 9.96 -18.05
CA LYS A 80 15.14 10.64 -17.85
C LYS A 80 14.00 9.65 -17.59
N TRP A 81 13.26 9.89 -16.51
CA TRP A 81 11.93 9.32 -16.33
C TRP A 81 10.88 10.25 -16.93
N LYS A 82 9.85 9.66 -17.56
CA LYS A 82 8.69 10.39 -18.08
C LYS A 82 7.44 9.88 -17.40
N ALA A 83 6.65 10.78 -16.83
CA ALA A 83 5.35 10.46 -16.29
C ALA A 83 4.44 9.92 -17.41
N LEU A 84 3.91 8.72 -17.20
CA LEU A 84 2.84 8.12 -18.01
C LEU A 84 1.48 8.65 -17.55
N SER A 85 1.35 8.92 -16.25
CA SER A 85 0.25 9.70 -15.67
C SER A 85 0.80 10.87 -14.86
N MET A 86 0.12 12.01 -14.92
CA MET A 86 0.45 13.18 -14.10
C MET A 86 -0.10 13.07 -12.67
N THR A 87 -1.03 12.15 -12.43
CA THR A 87 -1.50 11.80 -11.10
C THR A 87 -0.85 10.49 -10.68
N LYS A 88 -0.51 10.38 -9.40
CA LYS A 88 -0.03 9.13 -8.81
C LYS A 88 -1.13 8.07 -8.90
N GLN A 89 -0.70 6.83 -9.07
CA GLN A 89 -1.56 5.72 -9.41
C GLN A 89 -1.39 4.61 -8.38
N LYS A 90 -2.49 3.93 -8.10
CA LYS A 90 -2.49 2.66 -7.39
C LYS A 90 -2.23 1.54 -8.39
N PHE A 91 -1.39 0.57 -8.00
CA PHE A 91 -1.21 -0.69 -8.70
C PHE A 91 -1.26 -1.85 -7.72
N VAL A 92 -1.82 -2.99 -8.12
CA VAL A 92 -1.78 -4.23 -7.35
C VAL A 92 -1.29 -5.33 -8.28
N GLY A 93 -0.38 -6.15 -7.78
CA GLY A 93 0.10 -7.32 -8.50
C GLY A 93 0.85 -8.26 -7.57
N THR A 94 1.07 -9.47 -8.05
CA THR A 94 1.84 -10.48 -7.32
C THR A 94 3.31 -10.34 -7.62
N GLU A 95 4.12 -10.37 -6.58
CA GLU A 95 5.57 -10.36 -6.69
C GLU A 95 6.06 -11.63 -7.42
N ARG A 96 7.11 -11.42 -8.22
CA ARG A 96 7.88 -12.45 -8.91
C ARG A 96 9.35 -12.01 -8.98
N ASP A 97 10.24 -13.00 -9.04
CA ASP A 97 11.70 -12.84 -9.14
C ASP A 97 12.41 -12.35 -7.85
N GLY A 98 11.71 -12.34 -6.72
CA GLY A 98 12.19 -11.87 -5.41
C GLY A 98 12.30 -10.35 -5.32
N ILE A 99 12.10 -9.79 -4.13
CA ILE A 99 12.46 -8.39 -3.84
C ILE A 99 13.98 -8.23 -3.99
N ARG A 100 14.41 -7.38 -4.94
CA ARG A 100 15.84 -7.09 -5.11
C ARG A 100 16.22 -5.97 -4.15
N VAL A 101 17.09 -6.33 -3.21
CA VAL A 101 17.65 -5.42 -2.21
C VAL A 101 19.15 -5.17 -2.45
N PRO A 102 19.66 -3.98 -2.09
CA PRO A 102 21.08 -3.65 -2.24
C PRO A 102 21.96 -4.47 -1.27
N SER A 103 23.24 -4.64 -1.62
CA SER A 103 24.27 -5.17 -0.71
C SER A 103 24.70 -4.11 0.31
N TRP A 104 25.28 -4.53 1.44
CA TRP A 104 25.84 -3.63 2.44
C TRP A 104 27.35 -3.86 2.65
N PRO A 105 28.21 -2.81 2.59
CA PRO A 105 27.89 -1.44 2.23
C PRO A 105 27.43 -1.34 0.75
N PRO A 106 26.59 -0.35 0.42
CA PRO A 106 26.07 -0.20 -0.93
C PRO A 106 27.21 0.13 -1.90
N HIS A 107 27.31 -0.66 -2.97
CA HIS A 107 28.25 -0.41 -4.04
C HIS A 107 27.60 0.55 -5.04
N PHE A 108 28.01 1.82 -5.03
CA PHE A 108 27.46 2.90 -5.85
C PHE A 108 25.96 3.21 -5.60
N THR A 109 25.44 4.25 -6.25
CA THR A 109 24.21 5.02 -5.98
C THR A 109 22.86 4.27 -5.93
N GLU A 110 22.86 2.94 -5.93
CA GLU A 110 21.67 2.10 -5.98
C GLU A 110 21.36 1.55 -4.57
N TYR A 111 20.58 2.33 -3.83
CA TYR A 111 20.04 1.99 -2.51
C TYR A 111 18.61 1.47 -2.61
N ASP A 112 18.23 1.03 -3.81
CA ASP A 112 16.85 0.86 -4.23
C ASP A 112 16.34 -0.52 -3.86
N VAL A 113 15.16 -0.55 -3.24
CA VAL A 113 14.40 -1.79 -3.10
C VAL A 113 13.46 -1.90 -4.28
N ASN A 114 13.58 -3.02 -5.00
CA ASN A 114 12.86 -3.23 -6.24
C ASN A 114 11.90 -4.40 -6.12
N PHE A 115 10.66 -4.17 -6.55
CA PHE A 115 9.62 -5.16 -6.70
C PHE A 115 9.31 -5.33 -8.18
N ASN A 116 9.08 -6.55 -8.62
CA ASN A 116 8.49 -6.80 -9.94
C ASN A 116 7.10 -7.38 -9.71
N LEU A 117 6.08 -6.56 -9.98
CA LEU A 117 4.69 -6.96 -9.78
C LEU A 117 4.08 -7.38 -11.10
N ILE A 118 3.47 -8.57 -11.12
CA ILE A 118 2.77 -9.13 -12.28
C ILE A 118 1.27 -9.10 -11.98
N PRO A 119 0.46 -8.37 -12.76
CA PRO A 119 -0.97 -8.27 -12.53
C PRO A 119 -1.73 -9.45 -13.12
N HIS A 120 -2.65 -10.03 -12.35
CA HIS A 120 -3.55 -11.10 -12.78
C HIS A 120 -4.99 -10.63 -12.95
N THR A 121 -5.29 -9.39 -12.58
CA THR A 121 -6.62 -8.78 -12.80
C THR A 121 -6.64 -7.87 -14.04
N ARG A 122 -7.71 -7.98 -14.84
CA ARG A 122 -7.88 -7.21 -16.09
C ARG A 122 -7.68 -5.70 -15.90
N LYS A 123 -8.20 -5.14 -14.80
CA LYS A 123 -8.01 -3.74 -14.38
C LYS A 123 -6.55 -3.30 -14.44
N TYR A 124 -5.63 -4.10 -13.87
CA TYR A 124 -4.22 -3.72 -13.78
C TYR A 124 -3.41 -4.09 -15.01
N ILE A 125 -3.84 -5.09 -15.77
CA ILE A 125 -3.27 -5.36 -17.09
C ILE A 125 -3.60 -4.21 -18.06
N ASP A 126 -4.84 -3.70 -18.05
CA ASP A 126 -5.27 -2.53 -18.84
C ASP A 126 -4.52 -1.27 -18.45
N PHE A 127 -4.33 -1.07 -17.15
CA PHE A 127 -3.53 0.04 -16.61
C PHE A 127 -2.09 0.01 -17.13
N LEU A 128 -1.47 -1.17 -17.16
CA LEU A 128 -0.07 -1.36 -17.51
C LEU A 128 0.19 -1.25 -19.03
N TRP A 129 -0.81 -1.64 -19.83
CA TRP A 129 -0.68 -1.79 -21.29
C TRP A 129 -0.18 -0.53 -22.04
N PRO A 130 -0.66 0.70 -21.77
CA PRO A 130 -0.14 1.90 -22.41
C PRO A 130 1.37 2.14 -22.21
N GLY A 131 1.93 1.64 -21.11
CA GLY A 131 3.38 1.67 -20.86
C GLY A 131 4.14 0.71 -21.77
N TYR A 132 3.59 -0.49 -21.99
CA TYR A 132 4.17 -1.48 -22.90
C TYR A 132 4.08 -1.08 -24.37
N VAL A 133 2.95 -0.48 -24.80
CA VAL A 133 2.83 0.09 -26.15
C VAL A 133 3.98 1.06 -26.42
N GLN A 134 4.21 2.03 -25.52
CA GLN A 134 5.30 3.00 -25.67
C GLN A 134 6.69 2.35 -25.66
N LYS A 135 6.91 1.33 -24.83
CA LYS A 135 8.16 0.57 -24.77
C LYS A 135 8.45 -0.12 -26.11
N CYS A 136 7.45 -0.80 -26.66
CA CYS A 136 7.56 -1.58 -27.89
C CYS A 136 7.66 -0.69 -29.13
N GLU A 137 6.86 0.38 -29.24
CA GLU A 137 6.94 1.36 -30.32
C GLU A 137 8.32 2.02 -30.41
N LYS A 138 8.91 2.36 -29.26
CA LYS A 138 10.24 2.98 -29.22
C LYS A 138 11.37 1.98 -29.42
N ASN A 139 11.19 0.75 -28.93
CA ASN A 139 12.18 -0.32 -28.91
C ASN A 139 13.61 0.21 -28.66
N ARG A 140 13.79 0.96 -27.56
CA ARG A 140 15.03 1.68 -27.31
C ARG A 140 16.20 0.68 -27.25
N PHE A 141 17.30 1.04 -27.91
CA PHE A 141 18.48 0.18 -28.07
C PHE A 141 18.23 -1.14 -28.83
N LYS A 142 17.10 -1.27 -29.54
CA LYS A 142 16.74 -2.47 -30.31
C LYS A 142 16.79 -3.76 -29.47
N ARG A 143 16.39 -3.67 -28.20
CA ARG A 143 16.42 -4.80 -27.25
C ARG A 143 15.29 -5.79 -27.45
N ILE A 144 14.18 -5.38 -28.09
CA ILE A 144 13.07 -6.27 -28.43
C ILE A 144 13.28 -6.77 -29.86
N LYS A 145 13.44 -8.08 -30.01
CA LYS A 145 13.72 -8.73 -31.30
C LYS A 145 12.46 -8.97 -32.12
N ASN A 146 11.39 -9.43 -31.46
CA ASN A 146 10.11 -9.69 -32.09
C ASN A 146 9.02 -8.80 -31.46
N LEU A 147 8.38 -7.97 -32.28
CA LEU A 147 7.30 -7.08 -31.85
C LEU A 147 5.92 -7.74 -31.94
N ASP A 148 5.84 -8.91 -32.60
CA ASP A 148 4.64 -9.73 -32.74
C ASP A 148 4.57 -10.82 -31.66
N GLU A 149 5.25 -10.62 -30.54
CA GLU A 149 5.26 -11.52 -29.38
C GLU A 149 5.15 -10.73 -28.07
N PRO A 150 4.75 -11.37 -26.95
CA PRO A 150 4.84 -10.77 -25.63
C PRO A 150 6.25 -10.21 -25.34
N PRO A 151 6.35 -9.01 -24.73
CA PRO A 151 5.26 -8.21 -24.16
C PRO A 151 4.71 -7.10 -25.08
N CYS A 152 4.85 -7.24 -26.40
CA CYS A 152 4.42 -6.25 -27.39
C CYS A 152 3.05 -6.52 -28.02
N ILE A 153 2.42 -7.63 -27.65
CA ILE A 153 1.03 -7.92 -27.96
C ILE A 153 0.20 -7.75 -26.69
N TYR A 154 -1.05 -7.32 -26.80
CA TYR A 154 -1.93 -7.25 -25.65
C TYR A 154 -2.27 -8.65 -25.13
N PRO A 155 -2.04 -8.96 -23.83
CA PRO A 155 -2.36 -10.27 -23.27
C PRO A 155 -3.88 -10.42 -23.11
N LYS A 156 -4.51 -11.17 -24.03
CA LYS A 156 -5.95 -11.48 -24.01
C LYS A 156 -6.32 -12.48 -22.92
N THR A 157 -5.39 -13.35 -22.54
CA THR A 157 -5.50 -14.33 -21.46
C THR A 157 -4.37 -14.08 -20.45
N LEU A 158 -4.35 -14.83 -19.34
CA LEU A 158 -3.24 -14.82 -18.39
C LEU A 158 -2.05 -15.70 -18.85
N GLU A 159 -2.15 -16.30 -20.03
CA GLU A 159 -1.05 -17.03 -20.64
C GLU A 159 0.08 -16.05 -20.99
N ASN A 160 1.29 -16.31 -20.49
CA ASN A 160 2.45 -15.43 -20.59
C ASN A 160 2.31 -14.07 -19.88
N ILE A 161 1.43 -13.98 -18.87
CA ILE A 161 1.28 -12.74 -18.09
C ILE A 161 2.58 -12.32 -17.39
N ASP A 162 3.47 -13.28 -17.15
CA ASP A 162 4.81 -13.09 -16.60
C ASP A 162 5.71 -12.15 -17.42
N LYS A 163 5.39 -11.92 -18.70
CA LYS A 163 6.10 -10.97 -19.57
C LYS A 163 5.68 -9.51 -19.30
N TYR A 164 4.56 -9.29 -18.62
CA TYR A 164 3.95 -7.99 -18.34
C TYR A 164 4.11 -7.65 -16.86
N ARG A 165 5.27 -7.11 -16.50
CA ARG A 165 5.58 -6.68 -15.14
C ARG A 165 5.59 -5.16 -15.03
N LEU A 166 5.11 -4.66 -13.91
CA LEU A 166 5.41 -3.31 -13.46
C LEU A 166 6.62 -3.39 -12.54
N HIS A 167 7.68 -2.66 -12.89
CA HIS A 167 8.82 -2.52 -12.00
C HIS A 167 8.51 -1.41 -10.98
N CYS A 168 8.61 -1.71 -9.70
CA CYS A 168 8.32 -0.73 -8.65
C CYS A 168 9.58 -0.53 -7.81
N GLU A 169 9.89 0.71 -7.51
CA GLU A 169 11.17 1.07 -6.90
C GLU A 169 10.98 2.19 -5.88
N ILE A 170 11.73 2.11 -4.79
CA ILE A 170 11.94 3.20 -3.84
C ILE A 170 13.36 3.10 -3.30
N THR A 171 14.00 4.23 -3.01
CA THR A 171 15.09 4.25 -2.03
C THR A 171 14.50 4.49 -0.64
N PRO A 172 14.59 3.53 0.30
CA PRO A 172 14.18 3.80 1.68
C PRO A 172 15.04 4.89 2.33
N PRO A 173 14.52 5.63 3.33
CA PRO A 173 15.34 6.51 4.16
C PRO A 173 16.51 5.75 4.80
N LEU A 174 17.75 6.15 4.52
CA LEU A 174 18.95 5.37 4.83
C LEU A 174 19.10 5.02 6.31
N ASP A 175 18.72 5.94 7.20
CA ASP A 175 18.79 5.76 8.65
C ASP A 175 17.89 4.62 9.17
N TYR A 176 16.95 4.15 8.35
CA TYR A 176 15.94 3.17 8.74
C TYR A 176 16.05 1.83 8.01
N VAL A 177 16.99 1.67 7.07
CA VAL A 177 17.13 0.46 6.23
C VAL A 177 17.19 -0.83 7.06
N PHE A 178 17.99 -0.85 8.13
CA PHE A 178 18.12 -2.01 9.01
C PHE A 178 16.85 -2.28 9.83
N MET A 179 16.19 -1.22 10.32
CA MET A 179 14.93 -1.35 11.06
C MET A 179 13.81 -1.88 10.17
N LEU A 180 13.68 -1.33 8.95
CA LEU A 180 12.72 -1.78 7.96
C LEU A 180 12.95 -3.25 7.60
N ASN A 181 14.21 -3.63 7.34
CA ASN A 181 14.58 -5.02 7.06
C ASN A 181 14.29 -5.98 8.22
N SER A 182 14.36 -5.50 9.46
CA SER A 182 14.10 -6.32 10.64
C SER A 182 12.63 -6.38 11.03
N LYS A 183 11.80 -5.40 10.63
CA LYS A 183 10.46 -5.21 11.21
C LYS A 183 9.34 -5.11 10.19
N PHE A 184 9.63 -4.85 8.91
CA PHE A 184 8.60 -4.55 7.92
C PHE A 184 8.76 -5.34 6.62
N TYR A 185 9.76 -5.05 5.77
CA TYR A 185 10.06 -5.80 4.54
C TYR A 185 11.58 -5.76 4.22
N PRO A 186 12.09 -6.68 3.38
CA PRO A 186 13.51 -6.72 3.00
C PRO A 186 14.03 -5.40 2.45
N CYS A 187 15.04 -4.82 3.09
CA CYS A 187 15.70 -3.60 2.62
C CYS A 187 17.21 -3.76 2.42
N HIS A 188 17.80 -4.89 2.82
CA HIS A 188 19.20 -5.21 2.56
C HIS A 188 19.44 -6.72 2.56
N ARG A 189 20.49 -7.17 1.85
CA ARG A 189 20.89 -8.59 1.82
C ARG A 189 21.33 -9.10 3.21
N PRO A 190 21.19 -10.41 3.49
CA PRO A 190 20.76 -11.48 2.58
C PRO A 190 19.24 -11.64 2.41
N ASN A 191 18.42 -10.99 3.25
CA ASN A 191 16.97 -11.23 3.26
C ASN A 191 16.31 -11.03 1.89
N SER A 192 15.59 -12.05 1.45
CA SER A 192 14.64 -12.02 0.32
C SER A 192 13.18 -11.98 0.81
N SER A 193 12.21 -11.85 -0.11
CA SER A 193 10.77 -11.96 0.21
C SER A 193 10.47 -13.26 0.95
N LYS A 194 10.98 -14.38 0.44
CA LYS A 194 10.80 -15.73 1.00
C LYS A 194 11.37 -15.91 2.40
N GLU A 195 12.44 -15.21 2.74
CA GLU A 195 13.13 -15.36 4.03
C GLU A 195 12.59 -14.40 5.10
N HIS A 196 11.85 -13.37 4.70
CA HIS A 196 11.42 -12.33 5.60
C HIS A 196 10.17 -12.75 6.39
N HIS A 197 10.25 -12.69 7.73
CA HIS A 197 9.20 -13.12 8.67
C HIS A 197 7.79 -12.51 8.45
N ASN A 198 7.68 -11.33 7.83
CA ASN A 198 6.39 -10.72 7.48
C ASN A 198 5.84 -11.10 6.09
N ILE A 199 6.62 -11.80 5.26
CA ILE A 199 6.26 -12.14 3.88
C ILE A 199 6.32 -13.66 3.67
N GLY A 200 7.50 -14.28 3.79
CA GLY A 200 7.67 -15.73 3.78
C GLY A 200 7.45 -16.42 2.43
N THR A 201 7.27 -15.66 1.34
CA THR A 201 7.04 -16.19 -0.01
C THR A 201 7.51 -15.21 -1.09
N ASP A 202 7.90 -15.73 -2.26
CA ASP A 202 8.21 -14.94 -3.47
C ASP A 202 6.96 -14.72 -4.35
N HIS A 203 5.78 -15.00 -3.80
CA HIS A 203 4.48 -14.88 -4.45
C HIS A 203 3.51 -14.01 -3.64
N ALA A 204 4.02 -13.13 -2.79
CA ALA A 204 3.18 -12.20 -2.04
C ALA A 204 2.56 -11.16 -2.98
N THR A 205 1.30 -10.82 -2.74
CA THR A 205 0.60 -9.78 -3.49
C THR A 205 0.74 -8.45 -2.77
N PHE A 206 1.22 -7.44 -3.49
CA PHE A 206 1.42 -6.10 -2.96
C PHE A 206 0.52 -5.11 -3.69
N GLY A 207 -0.04 -4.18 -2.91
CA GLY A 207 -0.56 -2.94 -3.43
C GLY A 207 0.46 -1.82 -3.21
N MET A 208 0.62 -0.98 -4.22
CA MET A 208 1.52 0.17 -4.18
C MET A 208 0.82 1.41 -4.75
N TYR A 209 1.21 2.59 -4.27
CA TYR A 209 0.73 3.86 -4.79
C TYR A 209 1.88 4.83 -5.01
N GLY A 210 1.98 5.43 -6.19
CA GLY A 210 3.07 6.35 -6.52
C GLY A 210 3.10 6.82 -7.97
N ALA A 211 4.24 7.36 -8.41
CA ALA A 211 4.38 7.93 -9.74
C ALA A 211 4.45 6.83 -10.82
N PHE A 212 3.48 6.78 -11.73
CA PHE A 212 3.51 5.87 -12.87
C PHE A 212 4.27 6.49 -14.05
N VAL A 213 5.40 5.87 -14.40
CA VAL A 213 6.43 6.45 -15.25
C VAL A 213 6.96 5.45 -16.27
N ALA A 214 7.64 5.95 -17.30
CA ALA A 214 8.48 5.17 -18.18
C ALA A 214 9.93 5.55 -17.92
N ASP A 215 10.75 4.55 -17.59
CA ASP A 215 12.18 4.75 -17.39
C ASP A 215 12.93 4.67 -18.72
N TYR A 216 13.28 5.86 -19.23
CA TYR A 216 14.14 5.96 -20.40
C TYR A 216 15.62 5.95 -20.03
N ASN A 217 16.03 5.65 -18.80
CA ASN A 217 17.42 5.30 -18.51
C ASN A 217 17.76 3.94 -19.13
N HIS A 218 16.78 3.04 -19.13
CA HIS A 218 16.87 1.72 -19.72
C HIS A 218 16.05 1.62 -21.00
N THR A 219 15.01 0.80 -21.00
CA THR A 219 14.27 0.41 -22.22
C THR A 219 13.01 1.22 -22.46
N GLY A 220 12.67 2.16 -21.58
CA GLY A 220 11.37 2.82 -21.56
C GLY A 220 10.28 1.96 -20.94
N GLY A 221 10.64 1.02 -20.04
CA GLY A 221 9.68 0.12 -19.40
C GLY A 221 8.76 0.85 -18.44
N PRO A 222 7.52 0.34 -18.23
CA PRO A 222 6.63 0.89 -17.22
C PRO A 222 7.18 0.66 -15.81
N GLU A 223 7.14 1.72 -15.01
CA GLU A 223 7.63 1.75 -13.64
C GLU A 223 6.67 2.50 -12.73
N LEU A 224 6.67 2.13 -11.45
CA LEU A 224 6.09 2.92 -10.37
C LEU A 224 7.23 3.35 -9.44
N HIS A 225 7.77 4.55 -9.69
CA HIS A 225 8.98 5.04 -9.03
C HIS A 225 8.94 6.58 -8.83
N PRO A 226 9.03 7.05 -7.58
CA PRO A 226 8.92 6.28 -6.35
C PRO A 226 7.48 5.89 -6.03
N TYR A 227 7.33 4.71 -5.43
CA TYR A 227 6.14 4.42 -4.64
C TYR A 227 6.20 5.13 -3.29
N GLU A 228 5.04 5.44 -2.74
CA GLU A 228 4.89 6.16 -1.46
C GLU A 228 4.15 5.31 -0.44
N TRP A 229 3.07 4.65 -0.87
CA TRP A 229 2.41 3.63 -0.08
C TRP A 229 2.74 2.23 -0.61
N ILE A 230 2.91 1.31 0.32
CA ILE A 230 2.97 -0.14 0.09
C ILE A 230 2.09 -0.83 1.13
N TRP A 231 1.36 -1.87 0.71
CA TRP A 231 0.59 -2.72 1.61
C TRP A 231 0.44 -4.13 1.07
N TRP A 232 0.16 -5.08 1.96
CA TRP A 232 -0.21 -6.45 1.60
C TRP A 232 -1.07 -7.09 2.69
N TYR A 233 -1.82 -8.10 2.29
CA TYR A 233 -2.53 -8.99 3.20
C TYR A 233 -1.61 -10.14 3.61
N ASP A 234 -1.63 -10.53 4.88
CA ASP A 234 -0.72 -11.55 5.42
C ASP A 234 -1.10 -12.96 4.92
N THR A 235 -0.31 -13.45 3.96
CA THR A 235 -0.40 -14.82 3.44
C THR A 235 0.89 -15.60 3.70
N HIS A 236 1.59 -15.28 4.79
CA HIS A 236 2.81 -16.00 5.15
C HIS A 236 2.53 -17.50 5.40
N PRO A 237 3.33 -18.43 4.86
CA PRO A 237 3.08 -19.87 4.97
C PRO A 237 2.83 -20.37 6.40
N ASP A 238 3.66 -19.93 7.36
CA ASP A 238 3.53 -20.32 8.77
C ASP A 238 2.25 -19.79 9.46
N ARG A 239 1.51 -18.88 8.83
CA ARG A 239 0.34 -18.20 9.41
C ARG A 239 -0.94 -18.40 8.59
N LEU A 240 -0.97 -19.34 7.64
CA LEU A 240 -2.14 -19.58 6.77
C LEU A 240 -3.37 -20.13 7.51
N GLN A 241 -3.18 -20.71 8.70
CA GLN A 241 -4.26 -21.25 9.55
C GLN A 241 -4.80 -20.23 10.57
N GLU A 242 -4.19 -19.05 10.68
CA GLU A 242 -4.70 -17.98 11.54
C GLU A 242 -6.02 -17.43 10.98
N LYS A 243 -6.99 -17.20 11.88
CA LYS A 243 -8.31 -16.64 11.52
C LYS A 243 -8.31 -15.12 11.44
N MET A 244 -7.39 -14.49 12.14
CA MET A 244 -7.23 -13.04 12.18
C MET A 244 -6.93 -12.51 10.77
N GLN A 245 -7.55 -11.42 10.35
CA GLN A 245 -7.18 -10.73 9.11
C GLN A 245 -6.06 -9.76 9.44
N THR A 246 -4.89 -9.93 8.83
CA THR A 246 -3.73 -9.07 9.10
C THR A 246 -3.26 -8.38 7.84
N TRP A 247 -3.02 -7.08 7.96
CA TRP A 247 -2.53 -6.20 6.92
C TRP A 247 -1.22 -5.57 7.37
N PHE A 248 -0.29 -5.45 6.45
CA PHE A 248 0.92 -4.65 6.62
C PHE A 248 0.81 -3.41 5.75
N LEU A 249 1.12 -2.25 6.32
CA LEU A 249 0.93 -0.95 5.70
C LEU A 249 2.20 -0.11 5.90
N GLY A 250 2.64 0.57 4.85
CA GLY A 250 3.81 1.42 4.88
C GLY A 250 3.64 2.67 4.06
N PHE A 251 3.94 3.81 4.66
CA PHE A 251 4.05 5.11 4.00
C PHE A 251 5.48 5.59 4.10
N MET A 252 6.13 5.83 2.97
CA MET A 252 7.54 6.16 2.90
C MET A 252 7.78 7.23 1.86
N LYS A 253 8.74 8.08 2.18
CA LYS A 253 9.28 9.06 1.26
C LYS A 253 10.51 8.50 0.58
N GLU A 254 10.64 8.84 -0.70
CA GLU A 254 11.84 8.60 -1.49
C GLU A 254 13.08 9.23 -0.84
N GLY A 255 14.04 8.38 -0.46
CA GLY A 255 15.30 8.75 0.19
C GLY A 255 16.33 9.32 -0.79
N SER A 256 16.20 9.03 -2.09
CA SER A 256 17.11 9.54 -3.12
C SER A 256 16.84 11.00 -3.48
N ASN A 257 17.93 11.70 -3.80
CA ASN A 257 17.87 13.04 -4.37
C ASN A 257 17.51 13.06 -5.87
N ARG A 258 17.37 11.89 -6.52
CA ARG A 258 17.08 11.75 -7.95
C ARG A 258 15.72 12.34 -8.35
N PHE A 259 14.75 12.40 -7.44
CA PHE A 259 13.36 12.75 -7.74
C PHE A 259 12.91 14.14 -7.29
N ARG A 260 13.86 15.04 -6.96
CA ARG A 260 13.56 16.41 -6.47
C ARG A 260 12.62 17.24 -7.35
N GLY A 261 12.54 16.98 -8.65
CA GLY A 261 11.66 17.72 -9.55
C GLY A 261 10.22 17.20 -9.53
N TRP A 262 9.97 15.98 -9.05
CA TRP A 262 8.62 15.46 -8.76
C TRP A 262 8.26 15.56 -7.28
N TYR A 263 9.26 15.47 -6.41
CA TYR A 263 9.12 15.44 -4.95
C TYR A 263 9.97 16.56 -4.35
N PRO A 264 9.53 17.82 -4.42
CA PRO A 264 10.31 18.93 -3.90
C PRO A 264 10.51 18.80 -2.38
N LYS A 265 11.77 19.02 -1.95
CA LYS A 265 12.30 19.13 -0.59
C LYS A 265 11.25 18.91 0.53
N LYS A 266 11.01 17.64 0.88
CA LYS A 266 10.14 17.13 1.98
C LYS A 266 8.71 16.75 1.58
N ARG A 267 8.49 16.09 0.44
CA ARG A 267 7.17 15.52 0.06
C ARG A 267 7.31 14.08 -0.45
N PRO A 268 6.29 13.22 -0.28
CA PRO A 268 5.07 13.48 0.48
C PRO A 268 5.36 13.44 1.99
N GLN A 269 4.57 14.16 2.79
CA GLN A 269 4.61 14.07 4.27
C GLN A 269 3.32 13.51 4.84
N VAL A 270 2.25 13.57 4.06
CA VAL A 270 0.89 13.29 4.50
C VAL A 270 0.27 12.28 3.54
N GLY A 271 -0.26 11.21 4.09
CA GLY A 271 -0.95 10.18 3.34
C GLY A 271 -2.15 9.64 4.11
N GLN A 272 -3.04 8.99 3.39
CA GLN A 272 -4.12 8.21 3.96
C GLN A 272 -4.16 6.82 3.33
N ILE A 273 -4.48 5.84 4.17
CA ILE A 273 -4.82 4.49 3.76
C ILE A 273 -6.14 4.09 4.41
N SER A 274 -7.02 3.47 3.62
CA SER A 274 -8.32 2.96 4.03
C SER A 274 -8.29 1.45 3.87
N VAL A 275 -8.28 0.73 4.99
CA VAL A 275 -8.21 -0.73 5.01
C VAL A 275 -9.60 -1.32 5.20
N PRO A 276 -10.04 -2.22 4.30
CA PRO A 276 -11.36 -2.82 4.39
C PRO A 276 -11.43 -3.79 5.58
N PHE A 277 -12.61 -3.89 6.19
CA PHE A 277 -12.88 -4.91 7.20
C PHE A 277 -14.27 -5.52 7.03
N ILE A 278 -14.45 -6.70 7.62
CA ILE A 278 -15.74 -7.35 7.74
C ILE A 278 -15.94 -7.80 9.19
N PHE A 279 -17.09 -7.45 9.76
CA PHE A 279 -17.51 -7.85 11.09
C PHE A 279 -18.68 -8.81 10.94
N ASN A 280 -18.46 -10.07 11.34
CA ASN A 280 -19.54 -11.04 11.49
C ASN A 280 -20.37 -10.71 12.73
N LEU A 281 -21.58 -10.21 12.53
CA LEU A 281 -22.50 -9.77 13.59
C LEU A 281 -23.12 -10.92 14.38
N GLN A 282 -22.76 -12.18 14.09
CA GLN A 282 -22.96 -13.28 15.03
C GLN A 282 -22.13 -13.09 16.31
N ASN A 283 -20.98 -12.43 16.20
CA ASN A 283 -20.16 -12.02 17.33
C ASN A 283 -20.64 -10.67 17.86
N ASP A 284 -20.41 -10.40 19.15
CA ASP A 284 -20.76 -9.11 19.76
C ASP A 284 -19.67 -8.05 19.59
N THR A 285 -18.44 -8.48 19.31
CA THR A 285 -17.28 -7.59 19.22
C THR A 285 -16.45 -7.90 17.98
N LEU A 286 -15.98 -6.84 17.31
CA LEU A 286 -14.82 -6.88 16.41
C LEU A 286 -13.63 -6.26 17.13
N ASN A 287 -12.54 -7.00 17.28
CA ASN A 287 -11.30 -6.47 17.83
C ASN A 287 -10.38 -6.01 16.68
N ILE A 288 -9.85 -4.80 16.81
CA ILE A 288 -8.91 -4.21 15.87
C ILE A 288 -7.64 -3.89 16.65
N THR A 289 -6.50 -4.30 16.13
CA THR A 289 -5.19 -4.01 16.73
C THR A 289 -4.29 -3.33 15.72
N LEU A 290 -3.82 -2.13 16.04
CA LEU A 290 -2.79 -1.40 15.29
C LEU A 290 -1.45 -1.48 16.04
N GLU A 291 -0.50 -2.20 15.46
CA GLU A 291 0.86 -2.30 15.94
C GLU A 291 1.77 -1.37 15.12
N HIS A 292 2.32 -0.34 15.78
CA HIS A 292 3.33 0.52 15.17
C HIS A 292 4.67 -0.22 15.07
N LEU A 293 5.24 -0.32 13.87
CA LEU A 293 6.46 -1.12 13.63
C LEU A 293 7.72 -0.25 13.55
N VAL A 294 7.76 0.65 12.57
CA VAL A 294 8.88 1.57 12.33
C VAL A 294 8.28 2.92 11.95
N HIS A 295 8.74 3.99 12.56
CA HIS A 295 8.30 5.34 12.20
C HIS A 295 9.41 6.35 12.48
N ASP A 296 9.36 7.44 11.73
CA ASP A 296 10.15 8.64 11.99
C ASP A 296 9.33 9.62 12.87
N THR A 297 9.88 10.81 13.01
CA THR A 297 9.29 12.00 13.57
C THR A 297 7.97 12.31 12.89
N PHE A 298 6.94 12.38 13.71
CA PHE A 298 5.61 12.82 13.32
C PHE A 298 5.56 14.35 13.16
N ILE A 299 4.74 14.84 12.21
CA ILE A 299 4.61 16.28 11.92
C ILE A 299 3.14 16.71 12.12
N PRO A 300 2.74 17.13 13.35
CA PRO A 300 1.34 17.45 13.65
C PRO A 300 0.75 18.47 12.69
N ASP A 301 1.45 19.59 12.46
CA ASP A 301 0.96 20.71 11.66
C ASP A 301 0.73 20.38 10.18
N ALA A 302 1.25 19.26 9.68
CA ALA A 302 1.05 18.88 8.29
C ALA A 302 -0.23 18.03 8.11
N ILE A 303 -0.76 17.39 9.16
CA ILE A 303 -1.93 16.50 9.03
C ILE A 303 -3.17 17.24 8.53
N VAL A 304 -3.29 18.54 8.82
CA VAL A 304 -4.42 19.38 8.39
C VAL A 304 -4.53 19.52 6.87
N LYS A 305 -3.49 19.14 6.12
CA LYS A 305 -3.51 19.09 4.65
C LYS A 305 -4.26 17.88 4.11
N LEU A 306 -4.59 16.91 4.97
CA LEU A 306 -5.42 15.76 4.58
C LEU A 306 -6.86 16.26 4.41
N GLU A 307 -7.25 16.49 3.17
CA GLU A 307 -8.63 16.82 2.83
C GLU A 307 -9.55 15.62 3.10
N SER A 308 -10.83 15.86 3.35
CA SER A 308 -11.85 14.81 3.57
C SER A 308 -11.71 13.98 4.86
N VAL A 309 -10.94 14.44 5.85
CA VAL A 309 -11.00 13.88 7.22
C VAL A 309 -12.29 14.37 7.88
N PRO A 310 -13.18 13.48 8.35
CA PRO A 310 -14.43 13.90 8.96
C PRO A 310 -14.16 14.53 10.34
N SER A 311 -15.06 15.40 10.79
CA SER A 311 -14.91 16.14 12.06
C SER A 311 -14.91 15.23 13.30
N ASN A 312 -15.45 14.01 13.18
CA ASN A 312 -15.43 12.99 14.22
C ASN A 312 -14.18 12.09 14.15
N ALA A 313 -13.20 12.41 13.30
CA ALA A 313 -11.96 11.62 13.24
C ALA A 313 -11.20 11.71 14.58
N SER A 314 -10.89 10.53 15.08
CA SER A 314 -10.15 10.28 16.30
C SER A 314 -8.66 10.55 16.11
N THR A 315 -8.03 11.29 17.03
CA THR A 315 -6.56 11.26 17.15
C THR A 315 -6.11 9.89 17.69
N LEU A 316 -5.06 9.30 17.12
CA LEU A 316 -4.49 8.00 17.55
C LEU A 316 -3.57 8.12 18.78
N ASN A 317 -4.07 8.74 19.85
CA ASN A 317 -3.38 8.92 21.13
C ASN A 317 -3.97 8.07 22.28
N PHE A 318 -4.65 6.97 21.94
CA PHE A 318 -5.31 6.07 22.89
C PHE A 318 -4.72 4.66 22.82
N SER A 319 -4.68 3.95 23.95
CA SER A 319 -4.34 2.52 23.97
C SER A 319 -5.52 1.66 23.55
N THR A 320 -6.73 2.01 24.00
CA THR A 320 -7.99 1.33 23.66
C THR A 320 -9.09 2.36 23.44
N ARG A 321 -9.89 2.19 22.41
CA ARG A 321 -11.13 2.96 22.16
C ARG A 321 -12.26 2.01 21.76
N HIS A 322 -13.45 2.31 22.25
CA HIS A 322 -14.66 1.56 21.97
C HIS A 322 -15.59 2.38 21.08
N TYR A 323 -16.11 1.74 20.04
CA TYR A 323 -17.06 2.32 19.12
C TYR A 323 -18.36 1.51 19.17
N ALA A 324 -19.46 2.19 19.44
CA ALA A 324 -20.81 1.61 19.46
C ALA A 324 -21.60 2.09 18.25
N PHE A 325 -22.69 1.40 17.91
CA PHE A 325 -23.55 1.76 16.78
C PHE A 325 -24.82 2.46 17.27
N GLN A 326 -25.26 3.48 16.54
CA GLN A 326 -26.52 4.19 16.82
C GLN A 326 -27.74 3.43 16.29
N ASP A 327 -27.55 2.55 15.31
CA ASP A 327 -28.62 1.91 14.57
C ASP A 327 -29.32 0.79 15.37
N ASN A 328 -30.65 0.81 15.33
CA ASN A 328 -31.49 -0.21 15.98
C ASN A 328 -31.18 -1.60 15.41
N GLY A 329 -30.93 -2.57 16.29
CA GLY A 329 -30.49 -3.92 15.99
C GLY A 329 -28.98 -4.17 16.10
N LEU A 330 -28.16 -3.12 16.33
CA LEU A 330 -26.72 -3.21 16.57
C LEU A 330 -26.31 -2.75 17.98
N GLU A 331 -27.26 -2.57 18.90
CA GLU A 331 -27.04 -1.91 20.21
C GLU A 331 -26.06 -2.66 21.11
N LYS A 332 -25.91 -3.98 20.90
CA LYS A 332 -24.96 -4.83 21.64
C LYS A 332 -23.64 -5.02 20.92
N LYS A 333 -23.51 -4.51 19.69
CA LYS A 333 -22.34 -4.70 18.84
C LYS A 333 -21.34 -3.59 19.09
N VAL A 334 -20.06 -3.94 19.21
CA VAL A 334 -18.99 -3.00 19.52
C VAL A 334 -17.78 -3.27 18.65
N ILE A 335 -17.10 -2.21 18.22
CA ILE A 335 -15.73 -2.31 17.70
C ILE A 335 -14.78 -1.85 18.79
N VAL A 336 -13.80 -2.68 19.14
CA VAL A 336 -12.74 -2.36 20.09
C VAL A 336 -11.46 -2.14 19.30
N PHE A 337 -10.93 -0.92 19.34
CA PHE A 337 -9.68 -0.58 18.67
C PHE A 337 -8.56 -0.37 19.68
N GLN A 338 -7.54 -1.22 19.61
CA GLN A 338 -6.35 -1.20 20.43
C GLN A 338 -5.11 -0.74 19.63
N THR A 339 -4.21 0.01 20.27
CA THR A 339 -2.91 0.39 19.71
C THR A 339 -1.79 -0.16 20.59
N SER A 340 -0.70 -0.65 19.98
CA SER A 340 0.43 -1.22 20.73
C SER A 340 1.17 -0.17 21.56
N ASN A 341 1.20 1.08 21.08
CA ASN A 341 1.75 2.25 21.76
C ASN A 341 1.01 3.50 21.27
N PRO A 342 0.36 4.28 22.15
CA PRO A 342 -0.26 5.53 21.75
C PRO A 342 0.77 6.50 21.16
N ILE A 343 0.47 7.09 20.00
CA ILE A 343 1.29 8.17 19.44
C ILE A 343 0.81 9.47 20.05
N SER A 344 1.68 10.14 20.80
CA SER A 344 1.36 11.46 21.35
C SER A 344 1.31 12.51 20.23
N GLY A 345 0.20 13.24 20.16
CA GLY A 345 0.01 14.35 19.22
C GLY A 345 -1.00 14.07 18.10
N GLU A 346 -1.25 15.08 17.27
CA GLU A 346 -2.33 15.07 16.27
C GLU A 346 -1.94 14.50 14.89
N SER A 347 -0.70 14.05 14.76
CA SER A 347 -0.10 13.63 13.49
C SER A 347 -0.69 12.36 12.89
N MET A 348 -1.56 11.68 13.63
CA MET A 348 -2.27 10.50 13.19
C MET A 348 -3.76 10.63 13.51
N LYS A 349 -4.59 10.38 12.50
CA LYS A 349 -6.05 10.40 12.61
C LYS A 349 -6.62 9.06 12.17
N THR A 350 -7.71 8.64 12.80
CA THR A 350 -8.44 7.43 12.42
C THR A 350 -9.96 7.65 12.46
N TRP A 351 -10.68 6.99 11.57
CA TRP A 351 -12.13 7.02 11.52
C TRP A 351 -12.67 5.84 10.70
N PHE A 352 -13.93 5.49 10.91
CA PHE A 352 -14.64 4.52 10.09
C PHE A 352 -15.40 5.23 8.97
N SER A 353 -15.44 4.63 7.78
CA SER A 353 -16.23 5.15 6.65
C SER A 353 -16.86 4.02 5.85
N ASP A 354 -17.84 4.39 5.01
CA ASP A 354 -18.58 3.48 4.13
C ASP A 354 -19.14 2.25 4.89
N LEU A 355 -19.65 2.47 6.11
CA LEU A 355 -20.24 1.40 6.92
C LEU A 355 -21.52 0.90 6.27
N ASN A 356 -21.54 -0.37 5.87
CA ASN A 356 -22.67 -1.05 5.24
C ASN A 356 -23.14 -2.22 6.10
N TRP A 357 -24.42 -2.26 6.43
CA TRP A 357 -25.01 -3.37 7.19
C TRP A 357 -25.87 -4.26 6.28
N ASP A 358 -25.31 -5.42 5.94
CA ASP A 358 -26.01 -6.51 5.25
C ASP A 358 -26.77 -7.36 6.28
N LYS A 359 -28.06 -7.06 6.43
CA LYS A 359 -28.95 -7.72 7.39
C LYS A 359 -29.15 -9.20 7.10
N GLU A 360 -29.23 -9.57 5.82
CA GLU A 360 -29.51 -10.95 5.42
C GLU A 360 -28.36 -11.88 5.82
N ASN A 361 -27.12 -11.41 5.65
CA ASN A 361 -25.93 -12.21 5.95
C ASN A 361 -25.36 -11.96 7.35
N ASN A 362 -25.95 -11.05 8.14
CA ASN A 362 -25.43 -10.58 9.43
C ASN A 362 -23.97 -10.09 9.33
N LEU A 363 -23.70 -9.24 8.34
CA LEU A 363 -22.38 -8.68 8.10
C LEU A 363 -22.41 -7.16 8.18
N LEU A 364 -21.41 -6.61 8.86
CA LEU A 364 -21.06 -5.19 8.75
C LEU A 364 -19.73 -5.07 8.01
N THR A 365 -19.70 -4.28 6.95
CA THR A 365 -18.47 -3.99 6.19
C THR A 365 -18.18 -2.51 6.18
N GLY A 366 -16.92 -2.14 6.01
CA GLY A 366 -16.54 -0.76 5.81
C GLY A 366 -15.03 -0.57 5.81
N TYR A 367 -14.58 0.66 5.93
CA TYR A 367 -13.16 0.99 5.99
C TYR A 367 -12.76 1.51 7.36
N LEU A 368 -11.63 1.03 7.86
CA LEU A 368 -10.85 1.75 8.86
C LEU A 368 -9.85 2.64 8.11
N ASN A 369 -9.97 3.95 8.31
CA ASN A 369 -9.09 4.93 7.71
C ASN A 369 -7.98 5.31 8.69
N LEU A 370 -6.77 5.47 8.15
CA LEU A 370 -5.60 5.98 8.86
C LEU A 370 -5.02 7.14 8.05
N GLY A 371 -5.09 8.34 8.60
CA GLY A 371 -4.35 9.50 8.12
C GLY A 371 -3.05 9.63 8.90
N VAL A 372 -1.93 9.82 8.21
CA VAL A 372 -0.61 9.94 8.83
C VAL A 372 0.16 11.13 8.29
N SER A 373 0.88 11.80 9.19
CA SER A 373 1.80 12.89 8.89
C SER A 373 3.18 12.64 9.51
N VAL A 374 4.18 12.36 8.69
CA VAL A 374 5.54 11.97 9.11
C VAL A 374 6.61 12.63 8.24
N ALA A 375 7.82 12.75 8.80
CA ALA A 375 8.95 13.34 8.10
C ALA A 375 9.49 12.47 6.95
N ASN A 376 9.70 11.17 7.20
CA ASN A 376 10.21 10.26 6.18
C ASN A 376 9.45 8.93 6.07
N LEU A 377 9.03 8.30 7.17
CA LEU A 377 8.33 7.02 7.09
C LEU A 377 7.39 6.72 8.27
N TYR A 378 6.42 5.86 8.01
CA TYR A 378 5.54 5.21 8.98
C TYR A 378 5.15 3.82 8.48
N ASN A 379 5.28 2.80 9.32
CA ASN A 379 4.92 1.42 9.02
C ASN A 379 4.16 0.80 10.20
N ALA A 380 3.18 -0.03 9.87
CA ALA A 380 2.33 -0.66 10.85
C ALA A 380 1.83 -2.03 10.38
N LYS A 381 1.44 -2.84 11.37
CA LYS A 381 0.64 -4.05 11.20
C LYS A 381 -0.74 -3.79 11.79
N LEU A 382 -1.78 -4.02 11.01
CA LEU A 382 -3.17 -3.82 11.40
C LEU A 382 -3.90 -5.17 11.34
N SER A 383 -4.58 -5.54 12.42
CA SER A 383 -5.26 -6.82 12.51
C SER A 383 -6.72 -6.68 12.92
N PHE A 384 -7.58 -7.56 12.41
CA PHE A 384 -9.01 -7.64 12.68
C PHE A 384 -9.36 -9.07 13.13
N GLU A 385 -10.03 -9.21 14.28
CA GLU A 385 -10.42 -10.49 14.89
C GLU A 385 -11.88 -10.50 15.34
#